data_AF-A0A4Q3T773-F1
#
_entry.id   AF-A0A4Q3T773-F1
#
_cell.length_a   1.000
_cell.length_b   1.000
_cell.length_c   1.000
_cell.angle_alpha   90.00
_cell.angle_beta   90.00
_cell.angle_gamma   90.00
#
_symmetry.space_group_name_H-M   'P 1'
#
loop_
_entity.id
_entity.type
_entity.pdbx_description
1 polymer ?
#
loop_
_entity_poly.entity_id
_entity_poly.type
_entity_poly.pdbx_seq_one_letter_code
_entity_poly.pdbx_strand_id
1 'polypeptide(L)' 'MTNANVFPSMVLQMCAIGEESGSIDHMLSKAAEFYEAEVDDMVAGLSSLMEPVIIVFLGTIIGGIVVAMYLPIFKLGQVV' A
#
# COMPACT_ATOMS: atom_id res chain seq x y z
N MET A 1 3.13 -32.54 -7.71
CA MET A 1 2.12 -31.76 -6.95
C MET A 1 2.52 -30.28 -6.87
N THR A 2 3.12 -29.71 -7.93
CA THR A 2 3.83 -28.41 -7.86
C THR A 2 3.11 -27.29 -8.65
N ASN A 3 1.86 -27.50 -9.07
CA ASN A 3 1.18 -26.64 -10.05
C ASN A 3 -0.08 -25.93 -9.54
N ALA A 4 -0.27 -25.83 -8.23
CA ALA A 4 -1.28 -24.93 -7.69
C ALA A 4 -0.61 -23.56 -7.43
N ASN A 5 -0.71 -22.62 -8.37
CA ASN A 5 -0.36 -21.18 -8.21
C ASN A 5 -1.15 -20.47 -7.08
N VAL A 6 -1.88 -21.24 -6.28
CA VAL A 6 -2.67 -20.81 -5.13
C VAL A 6 -1.82 -20.85 -3.86
N PHE A 7 -0.83 -21.75 -3.78
CA PHE A 7 0.03 -21.90 -2.61
C PHE A 7 1.43 -21.36 -2.91
N PRO A 8 1.84 -20.26 -2.25
CA PRO A 8 3.18 -19.71 -2.41
C PRO A 8 4.26 -20.73 -2.04
N SER A 9 5.43 -20.62 -2.67
CA SER A 9 6.56 -21.53 -2.44
C SER A 9 7.01 -21.59 -0.99
N MET A 10 6.85 -20.50 -0.24
CA MET A 10 7.15 -20.42 1.18
C MET A 10 6.26 -21.37 2.01
N VAL A 11 4.94 -21.36 1.79
CA VAL A 11 4.01 -22.27 2.49
C VAL A 11 4.34 -23.72 2.18
N LEU A 12 4.64 -24.02 0.92
CA LEU A 12 5.03 -25.38 0.50
C LEU A 12 6.33 -25.83 1.20
N GLN A 13 7.32 -24.95 1.34
CA GLN A 13 8.56 -25.23 2.06
C GLN A 13 8.33 -25.42 3.56
N MET A 14 7.52 -24.57 4.20
CA MET A 14 7.22 -24.70 5.63
C MET A 14 6.43 -25.98 5.92
N CYS A 15 5.53 -26.37 5.03
CA CYS A 15 4.80 -27.64 5.13
C CYS A 15 5.75 -28.83 5.01
N ALA A 16 6.67 -28.83 4.04
CA ALA A 16 7.67 -29.89 3.86
C ALA A 16 8.61 -30.03 5.08
N ILE A 17 9.08 -28.90 5.63
CA ILE A 17 9.91 -28.88 6.85
C ILE A 17 9.12 -29.39 8.06
N GLY A 18 7.85 -28.99 8.17
CA GLY A 18 6.95 -29.44 9.23
C GLY A 18 6.68 -30.94 9.16
N GLU A 19 6.53 -31.48 7.95
CA GLU A 19 6.29 -32.91 7.73
C GLU A 19 7.53 -33.75 8.06
N GLU A 20 8.71 -33.30 7.65
CA GLU A 20 10.00 -33.96 7.98
C GLU A 20 10.31 -33.94 9.47
N SER A 21 9.93 -32.86 10.18
CA SER A 21 10.17 -32.69 11.61
C SER A 21 9.02 -33.17 12.51
N GLY A 22 7.90 -33.63 11.93
CA GLY A 22 6.69 -33.97 12.68
C GLY A 22 6.02 -32.78 13.38
N SER A 23 6.29 -31.55 12.93
CA SER A 23 5.82 -30.29 13.52
C SER A 23 5.00 -29.43 12.55
N ILE A 24 4.23 -30.07 11.67
CA ILE A 24 3.38 -29.41 10.65
C ILE A 24 2.51 -28.29 11.25
N ASP A 25 1.82 -28.56 12.35
CA ASP A 25 0.93 -27.57 12.99
C ASP A 25 1.68 -26.29 13.37
N HIS A 26 2.88 -26.43 13.93
CA HIS A 26 3.71 -25.29 14.32
C HIS A 26 4.26 -24.55 13.07
N MET A 27 4.66 -25.28 12.02
CA MET A 27 5.13 -24.65 10.79
C MET A 27 4.02 -23.91 10.02
N LEU A 28 2.79 -24.44 10.00
CA LEU A 28 1.65 -23.78 9.40
C LEU A 28 1.21 -22.53 10.18
N SER A 29 1.25 -22.58 11.52
CA SER A 29 1.00 -21.39 12.36
C SER A 29 2.00 -20.28 12.04
N LYS A 30 3.28 -20.63 11.88
CA LYS A 30 4.32 -19.65 11.54
C LYS A 30 4.18 -19.10 10.13
N ALA A 31 3.67 -19.89 9.18
CA ALA A 31 3.32 -19.39 7.85
C ALA A 31 2.18 -18.36 7.94
N ALA A 32 1.15 -18.62 8.76
CA ALA A 32 0.04 -17.68 8.96
C ALA A 32 0.53 -16.36 9.57
N GLU A 33 1.36 -16.41 10.62
CA GLU A 33 1.98 -15.23 11.24
C GLU A 33 2.78 -14.40 10.23
N PHE A 34 3.51 -15.06 9.32
CA PHE A 34 4.25 -14.36 8.28
C PHE A 34 3.32 -13.61 7.32
N TYR A 35 2.24 -14.25 6.86
CA TYR A 35 1.28 -13.60 5.96
C TYR A 35 0.52 -12.46 6.65
N GLU A 36 0.17 -12.64 7.91
CA GLU A 36 -0.46 -11.57 8.71
C GLU A 36 0.46 -10.36 8.80
N ALA A 37 1.75 -10.57 9.10
CA ALA A 37 2.73 -9.49 9.13
C ALA A 37 2.92 -8.81 7.76
N GLU A 38 2.96 -9.60 6.67
CA GLU A 38 3.06 -9.05 5.30
C GLU A 38 1.84 -8.18 4.95
N VAL A 39 0.64 -8.62 5.32
CA VAL A 39 -0.60 -7.84 5.12
C VAL A 39 -0.59 -6.58 5.98
N ASP A 40 -0.19 -6.66 7.24
CA ASP A 40 -0.09 -5.50 8.13
C ASP A 40 0.90 -4.46 7.61
N ASP A 41 2.07 -4.89 7.14
CA ASP A 41 3.08 -4.02 6.54
C ASP A 41 2.55 -3.34 5.27
N MET A 42 1.83 -4.09 4.42
CA MET A 42 1.18 -3.53 3.24
C MET A 42 0.12 -2.49 3.61
N VAL A 43 -0.72 -2.78 4.61
CA VAL A 43 -1.77 -1.86 5.10
C VAL A 43 -1.14 -0.60 5.70
N ALA A 44 -0.08 -0.74 6.48
CA ALA A 44 0.66 0.39 7.04
C ALA A 44 1.28 1.26 5.93
N GLY A 45 1.87 0.63 4.90
CA GLY A 45 2.38 1.32 3.72
C GLY A 45 1.30 2.09 2.97
N LEU A 46 0.14 1.48 2.74
CA LEU A 46 -1.01 2.16 2.13
C LEU A 46 -1.48 3.36 2.96
N SER A 47 -1.55 3.20 4.28
CA SER A 47 -1.94 4.30 5.18
C SER A 47 -0.93 5.44 5.14
N SER A 48 0.36 5.15 5.10
CA SER A 48 1.42 6.16 4.99
C SER A 48 1.34 6.95 3.69
N LEU A 49 0.94 6.31 2.58
CA LEU A 49 0.76 6.98 1.29
C LEU A 49 -0.50 7.86 1.23
N MET A 50 -1.49 7.67 2.11
CA MET A 50 -2.67 8.54 2.13
C MET A 50 -2.33 9.98 2.48
N GLU A 51 -1.41 10.20 3.42
CA GLU A 51 -1.01 11.54 3.86
C GLU A 51 -0.47 12.42 2.70
N PRO A 52 0.56 12.01 1.94
CA PRO A 52 1.06 12.82 0.83
C PRO A 52 0.02 13.01 -0.28
N VAL A 53 -0.85 12.02 -0.54
CA VAL A 53 -1.94 12.15 -1.51
C VAL A 53 -2.91 13.25 -1.11
N ILE A 54 -3.30 13.30 0.18
CA ILE A 54 -4.18 14.34 0.72
C ILE A 54 -3.54 15.72 0.59
N ILE A 55 -2.25 15.85 0.89
CA ILE A 55 -1.51 17.12 0.77
C ILE A 55 -1.48 17.61 -0.67
N VAL A 56 -1.17 16.73 -1.64
CA VAL A 56 -1.16 17.10 -3.08
C VAL A 56 -2.56 17.52 -3.54
N PHE A 57 -3.60 16.81 -3.11
CA PHE A 57 -4.98 17.12 -3.45
C PHE A 57 -5.42 18.49 -2.90
N LEU A 58 -5.18 18.74 -1.61
CA LEU A 58 -5.44 20.05 -0.96
C LEU A 58 -4.65 21.17 -1.62
N GLY A 59 -3.35 20.95 -1.88
CA GLY A 59 -2.49 21.91 -2.54
C GLY A 59 -2.98 22.29 -3.93
N THR A 60 -3.50 21.32 -4.69
CA THR A 60 -4.10 21.55 -6.01
C THR A 60 -5.36 22.40 -5.92
N ILE A 61 -6.25 22.11 -4.97
CA ILE A 61 -7.48 22.89 -4.75
C ILE A 61 -7.14 24.33 -4.37
N ILE A 62 -6.27 24.51 -3.38
CA ILE A 62 -5.88 25.84 -2.89
C ILE A 62 -5.17 26.62 -4.00
N GLY A 63 -4.24 25.99 -4.72
CA GLY A 63 -3.55 26.60 -5.86
C GLY A 63 -4.52 27.03 -6.97
N GLY A 64 -5.52 26.19 -7.28
CA GLY A 64 -6.57 26.52 -8.23
C GLY A 64 -7.39 27.74 -7.82
N ILE A 65 -7.75 27.85 -6.53
CA ILE A 65 -8.49 29.00 -6.00
C ILE A 65 -7.65 30.28 -6.11
N VAL A 66 -6.37 30.23 -5.72
CA VAL A 66 -5.46 31.39 -5.82
C VAL A 66 -5.36 31.87 -7.26
N VAL A 67 -5.11 30.96 -8.21
CA VAL A 67 -5.06 31.33 -9.63
C VAL A 67 -6.38 31.94 -10.09
N ALA A 68 -7.52 31.34 -9.73
CA ALA A 68 -8.84 31.85 -10.11
C ALA A 68 -9.13 33.26 -9.54
N MET A 69 -8.64 33.57 -8.35
CA MET A 69 -8.82 34.89 -7.72
C MET A 69 -7.88 35.96 -8.29
N TYR A 70 -6.61 35.63 -8.56
CA TYR A 70 -5.61 36.61 -9.00
C TYR A 70 -5.55 36.80 -10.52
N LEU A 71 -5.86 35.78 -11.32
CA LEU A 71 -5.83 35.87 -12.79
C LEU A 71 -6.75 36.98 -13.36
N PRO A 72 -7.98 37.20 -12.84
CA PRO A 72 -8.82 38.33 -13.25
C PRO A 72 -8.18 39.69 -12.95
N ILE A 73 -7.47 39.83 -11.83
CA ILE A 73 -6.78 41.06 -11.45
C ILE A 73 -5.68 41.38 -12.49
N PHE A 74 -4.89 40.38 -12.87
CA PHE A 74 -3.86 40.54 -13.91
C PHE A 74 -4.45 40.91 -15.27
N LYS A 75 -5.59 40.31 -15.65
CA LYS A 75 -6.28 40.63 -16.92
C LYS A 75 -6.81 42.07 -16.94
N LEU A 76 -7.33 42.57 -15.82
CA LEU A 76 -7.80 43.96 -15.73
C LEU A 76 -6.65 44.96 -15.80
N GLY A 77 -5.50 44.66 -15.20
CA GLY A 77 -4.30 45.52 -15.28
C GLY A 77 -3.68 45.60 -16.67
N GLN A 78 -4.01 44.67 -17.58
CA GLN A 78 -3.48 44.64 -18.95
C GLN A 78 -4.37 45.38 -19.96
N VAL A 79 -5.58 45.76 -19.55
CA VAL A 79 -6.58 46.48 -20.38
C VAL A 79 -6.47 48.01 -20.24
N VAL A 80 -5.58 48.50 -19.34
CA VAL A 80 -5.32 49.93 -19.11
C VAL A 80 -3.97 50.34 -19.67
#